data_AF-A0A3L7J4E8-F1
#
_entry.id   AF-A0A3L7J4E8-F1
#
_cell.length_a   1.000
_cell.length_b   1.000
_cell.length_c   1.000
_cell.angle_alpha   90.00
_cell.angle_beta   90.00
_cell.angle_gamma   90.00
#
_symmetry.space_group_name_H-M   'P 1'
#
loop_
_entity.id
_entity.type
_entity.pdbx_description
1 polymer ?
#
loop_
_entity_poly.entity_id
_entity_poly.type
_entity_poly.pdbx_seq_one_letter_code
_entity_poly.pdbx_strand_id
1 'polypeptide(L)'
;MFDSIPGSWIFGILAVVSIIVVLALFGRRLGGAFSTSSTDRFETTEIPPLDPETREFIVRDDQTGSRLQFVTLHSRGRVVEVVVPQKHRRKGVEVDLFEAALPSAPQVDVWTWPPTTPDGYAALQIIARRMPDVTFLDANGTRVL
;
A
#
# COMPACT_ATOMS: atom_id res chain seq x y z
N MET A 1 42.60 -36.89 -35.02
CA MET A 1 43.42 -35.83 -34.40
C MET A 1 42.73 -34.53 -34.80
N PHE A 2 41.83 -34.02 -33.95
CA PHE A 2 40.96 -32.90 -34.32
C PHE A 2 41.73 -31.59 -34.23
N ASP A 3 41.73 -30.89 -35.36
CA ASP A 3 42.25 -29.57 -35.59
C ASP A 3 41.80 -28.55 -34.55
N SER A 4 42.76 -27.70 -34.21
CA SER A 4 42.62 -26.35 -33.67
C SER A 4 41.43 -25.59 -34.28
N ILE A 5 40.34 -25.47 -33.52
CA ILE A 5 39.32 -24.44 -33.72
C ILE A 5 39.62 -23.29 -32.76
N PRO A 6 40.20 -22.15 -33.22
CA PRO A 6 40.31 -20.95 -32.41
C PRO A 6 38.93 -20.29 -32.35
N GLY A 7 38.02 -20.86 -31.56
CA GLY A 7 36.62 -20.43 -31.49
C GLY A 7 36.05 -20.36 -30.07
N SER A 8 36.67 -20.99 -29.07
CA SER A 8 36.08 -21.08 -27.72
C SER A 8 36.02 -19.72 -26.99
N TRP A 9 36.97 -18.82 -27.25
CA TRP A 9 36.98 -17.45 -26.72
C TRP A 9 35.74 -16.65 -27.18
N ILE A 10 35.31 -16.81 -28.45
CA ILE A 10 34.22 -16.02 -29.02
C ILE A 10 32.88 -16.49 -28.43
N PHE A 11 32.70 -17.80 -28.30
CA PHE A 11 31.53 -18.37 -27.64
C PHE A 11 31.47 -18.04 -26.14
N GLY A 12 32.62 -17.99 -25.45
CA GLY A 12 32.70 -17.54 -24.07
C GLY A 12 32.28 -16.08 -23.89
N ILE A 13 32.73 -15.17 -24.78
CA ILE A 13 32.34 -13.75 -24.74
C ILE A 13 30.85 -13.58 -25.01
N LEU A 14 30.28 -14.28 -25.99
CA LEU A 14 28.85 -14.20 -26.29
C LEU A 14 27.98 -14.72 -25.13
N ALA A 15 28.44 -15.74 -24.41
CA ALA A 15 27.78 -16.22 -23.19
C ALA A 15 27.83 -15.19 -22.05
N VAL A 16 28.96 -14.52 -21.86
CA VAL A 16 29.08 -13.45 -20.84
C VAL A 16 28.21 -12.26 -21.20
N VAL A 17 28.20 -11.83 -22.46
CA VAL A 17 27.35 -10.72 -22.93
C VAL A 17 25.87 -11.05 -22.78
N SER A 18 25.45 -12.28 -23.11
CA SER A 18 24.04 -12.67 -22.94
C SER A 18 23.62 -12.71 -21.47
N ILE A 19 24.49 -13.16 -20.56
CA ILE A 19 24.24 -13.10 -19.11
C ILE A 19 24.12 -11.65 -18.63
N ILE A 20 25.00 -10.75 -19.07
CA ILE A 20 24.94 -9.32 -18.73
C ILE A 20 23.64 -8.70 -19.25
N VAL A 21 23.22 -9.03 -20.47
CA VAL A 21 21.95 -8.53 -21.04
C VAL A 21 20.76 -9.08 -20.26
N VAL A 22 20.75 -10.36 -19.89
CA VAL A 22 19.70 -10.94 -19.04
C VAL A 22 19.68 -10.27 -17.66
N LEU A 23 20.84 -10.05 -17.03
CA LEU A 23 20.95 -9.34 -15.75
C LEU A 23 20.53 -7.87 -15.85
N ALA A 24 20.80 -7.17 -16.96
CA ALA A 24 20.37 -5.80 -17.17
C ALA A 24 18.85 -5.70 -17.40
N LEU A 25 18.29 -6.64 -18.19
CA LEU A 25 16.85 -6.72 -18.46
C LEU A 25 16.06 -7.14 -17.20
N PHE A 26 16.60 -8.06 -16.39
CA PHE A 26 16.00 -8.45 -15.11
C PHE A 26 16.28 -7.47 -13.98
N GLY A 27 17.45 -6.81 -13.96
CA GLY A 27 17.78 -5.76 -12.99
C GLY A 27 16.79 -4.60 -13.05
N ARG A 28 16.32 -4.26 -14.25
CA ARG A 28 15.27 -3.25 -14.45
C ARG A 28 13.88 -3.69 -13.94
N ARG A 29 13.62 -5.00 -13.83
CA ARG A 29 12.41 -5.55 -13.16
C ARG A 29 12.59 -5.75 -11.66
N LEU A 30 13.81 -6.03 -11.20
CA LEU A 30 14.15 -6.25 -9.79
C LEU A 30 14.34 -4.95 -9.01
N GLY A 31 14.60 -3.82 -9.69
CA GLY A 31 14.62 -2.50 -9.06
C GLY A 31 13.29 -2.09 -8.41
N GLY A 32 12.17 -2.73 -8.77
CA GLY A 32 10.88 -2.57 -8.09
C GLY A 32 10.59 -3.62 -7.01
N ALA A 33 11.45 -4.64 -6.84
CA ALA A 33 11.27 -5.73 -5.87
C ALA A 33 12.14 -5.59 -4.61
N PHE A 34 13.06 -4.61 -4.59
CA PHE A 34 13.98 -4.31 -3.49
C PHE A 34 13.78 -2.89 -2.93
N SER A 35 12.55 -2.37 -2.88
CA SER A 35 12.25 -1.22 -2.00
C SER A 35 12.18 -1.73 -0.56
N THR A 36 13.33 -1.87 0.08
CA THR A 36 13.49 -2.10 1.52
C THR A 36 13.16 -0.84 2.31
N SER A 37 11.90 -0.41 2.20
CA SER A 37 11.31 0.68 2.96
C SER A 37 9.80 0.44 2.95
N SER A 38 9.26 -0.11 4.03
CA SER A 38 7.81 -0.14 4.23
C SER A 38 7.20 1.27 4.19
N THR A 39 8.03 2.30 4.39
CA THR A 39 7.69 3.72 4.30
C THR A 39 7.55 4.20 2.86
N ASP A 40 8.24 3.59 1.88
CA ASP A 40 8.14 3.98 0.46
C ASP A 40 6.93 3.34 -0.23
N ARG A 41 6.28 2.35 0.39
CA ARG A 41 5.08 1.72 -0.17
C ARG A 41 3.86 2.63 -0.07
N PHE A 42 3.78 3.41 1.01
CA PHE A 42 2.62 4.23 1.31
C PHE A 42 2.97 5.72 1.27
N GLU A 43 2.35 6.45 0.35
CA GLU A 43 2.47 7.90 0.27
C GLU A 43 1.25 8.53 0.97
N THR A 44 1.49 9.27 2.05
CA THR A 44 0.44 10.08 2.69
C THR A 44 0.59 11.54 2.33
N THR A 45 -0.43 12.09 1.67
CA THR A 45 -0.53 13.52 1.34
C THR A 45 -1.54 14.19 2.26
N GLU A 46 -1.17 15.28 2.91
CA GLU A 46 -2.10 16.17 3.60
C GLU A 46 -2.67 17.19 2.60
N ILE A 47 -3.99 17.30 2.54
CA ILE A 47 -4.70 18.32 1.75
C ILE A 47 -4.83 19.56 2.62
N PRO A 48 -4.44 20.76 2.13
CA PRO A 48 -4.57 22.01 2.87
C PRO A 48 -6.01 22.19 3.34
N PRO A 49 -6.23 22.33 4.66
CA PRO A 49 -7.58 22.39 5.16
C PRO A 49 -8.21 23.75 4.87
N LEU A 50 -9.51 23.74 4.56
CA LEU A 50 -10.31 24.96 4.42
C LEU A 50 -10.61 25.60 5.78
N ASP A 51 -10.65 24.78 6.85
CA ASP A 51 -10.90 25.18 8.23
C ASP A 51 -9.72 24.75 9.12
N PRO A 52 -9.18 25.64 9.98
CA PRO A 52 -8.05 25.34 10.85
C PRO A 52 -8.24 24.16 11.81
N GLU A 53 -9.48 23.74 12.11
CA GLU A 53 -9.77 22.61 13.00
C GLU A 53 -9.85 21.27 12.26
N THR A 54 -10.00 21.30 10.94
CA THR A 54 -10.08 20.09 10.10
C THR A 54 -8.74 19.76 9.48
N ARG A 55 -8.47 18.48 9.26
CA ARG A 55 -7.33 18.01 8.45
C ARG A 55 -7.83 16.94 7.51
N GLU A 56 -7.31 16.93 6.29
CA GLU A 56 -7.68 15.94 5.29
C GLU A 56 -6.43 15.26 4.76
N PHE A 57 -6.51 13.95 4.59
CA PHE A 57 -5.38 13.11 4.21
C PHE A 57 -5.78 12.12 3.14
N ILE A 58 -4.85 11.84 2.23
CA ILE A 58 -4.93 10.75 1.26
C ILE A 58 -3.71 9.86 1.43
N VAL A 59 -3.94 8.59 1.74
CA VAL A 59 -2.92 7.54 1.77
C VAL A 59 -3.02 6.72 0.48
N ARG A 60 -1.91 6.56 -0.22
CA ARG A 60 -1.82 5.79 -1.47
C ARG A 60 -0.86 4.64 -1.31
N ASP A 61 -1.24 3.47 -1.80
CA ASP A 61 -0.37 2.30 -1.90
C ASP A 61 0.14 2.18 -3.33
N ASP A 62 1.41 2.50 -3.55
CA ASP A 62 2.04 2.51 -4.87
C ASP A 62 2.12 1.11 -5.50
N GLN A 63 2.18 0.07 -4.67
CA GLN A 63 2.29 -1.31 -5.15
C GLN A 63 0.95 -1.80 -5.73
N THR A 64 -0.15 -1.45 -5.08
CA THR A 64 -1.48 -1.96 -5.45
C THR A 64 -2.29 -0.96 -6.27
N GLY A 65 -1.94 0.33 -6.22
CA GLY A 65 -2.73 1.45 -6.75
C GLY A 65 -3.98 1.73 -5.92
N SER A 66 -4.01 1.28 -4.66
CA SER A 66 -5.13 1.48 -3.76
C SER A 66 -5.00 2.82 -3.02
N ARG A 67 -6.12 3.41 -2.59
CA ARG A 67 -6.12 4.66 -1.83
C ARG A 67 -7.12 4.65 -0.69
N LEU A 68 -6.80 5.36 0.37
CA LEU A 68 -7.67 5.67 1.50
C LEU A 68 -7.66 7.17 1.74
N GLN A 69 -8.84 7.79 1.75
CA GLN A 69 -9.01 9.22 2.03
C GLN A 69 -9.79 9.40 3.32
N PHE A 70 -9.33 10.28 4.20
CA PHE A 70 -9.98 10.54 5.47
C PHE A 70 -9.85 12.00 5.90
N VAL A 71 -10.80 12.43 6.72
CA VAL A 71 -10.85 13.75 7.34
C VAL A 71 -10.83 13.58 8.85
N THR A 72 -10.12 14.44 9.55
CA THR A 72 -10.07 14.45 11.02
C THR A 72 -10.56 15.79 11.56
N LEU A 73 -11.18 15.72 12.74
CA LEU A 73 -11.61 16.84 13.56
C LEU A 73 -11.41 16.45 15.03
N HIS A 74 -10.46 17.11 15.70
CA HIS A 74 -10.02 16.75 17.05
C HIS A 74 -9.68 15.25 17.19
N SER A 75 -10.40 14.51 18.04
CA SER A 75 -10.19 13.07 18.27
C SER A 75 -11.00 12.18 17.33
N ARG A 76 -11.75 12.75 16.38
CA ARG A 76 -12.60 11.98 15.45
C ARG A 76 -12.01 11.97 14.06
N GLY A 77 -12.00 10.81 13.45
CA GLY A 77 -11.63 10.56 12.07
C GLY A 77 -12.83 10.01 11.31
N ARG A 78 -12.99 10.45 10.07
CA ARG A 78 -13.97 9.92 9.14
C ARG A 78 -13.26 9.50 7.87
N VAL A 79 -13.32 8.21 7.57
CA VAL A 79 -12.89 7.70 6.27
C VAL A 79 -13.95 8.12 5.25
N VAL A 80 -13.52 8.83 4.21
CA VAL A 80 -14.37 9.34 3.13
C VAL A 80 -14.49 8.32 2.03
N GLU A 81 -13.36 7.74 1.62
CA GLU A 81 -13.29 6.81 0.50
C GLU A 81 -12.20 5.77 0.74
N VAL A 82 -12.47 4.53 0.33
CA VAL A 82 -11.48 3.46 0.22
C VAL A 82 -11.60 2.86 -1.18
N VAL A 83 -10.54 2.93 -1.97
CA VAL A 83 -10.50 2.39 -3.34
C VAL A 83 -9.46 1.30 -3.40
N VAL A 84 -9.91 0.07 -3.68
CA VAL A 84 -9.05 -1.10 -3.89
C VAL A 84 -9.33 -1.68 -5.28
N PRO A 85 -8.32 -1.73 -6.18
CA PRO A 85 -8.46 -2.36 -7.49
C PRO A 85 -8.90 -3.81 -7.38
N GLN A 86 -9.75 -4.27 -8.32
CA GLN A 86 -10.37 -5.60 -8.24
C GLN A 86 -9.36 -6.75 -8.07
N LYS A 87 -8.20 -6.68 -8.73
CA LYS A 87 -7.10 -7.66 -8.62
C LYS A 87 -6.49 -7.79 -7.21
N HIS A 88 -6.75 -6.85 -6.32
CA HIS A 88 -6.19 -6.77 -4.97
C HIS A 88 -7.22 -6.89 -3.85
N ARG A 89 -8.52 -6.98 -4.18
CA ARG A 89 -9.58 -7.21 -3.18
C ARG A 89 -9.35 -8.53 -2.44
N ARG A 90 -9.74 -8.59 -1.18
CA ARG A 90 -9.60 -9.75 -0.28
C ARG A 90 -8.16 -10.17 0.01
N LYS A 91 -7.18 -9.32 -0.31
CA LYS A 91 -5.76 -9.56 0.02
C LYS A 91 -5.29 -8.83 1.27
N GLY A 92 -6.21 -8.16 1.98
CA GLY A 92 -5.89 -7.40 3.20
C GLY A 92 -5.36 -6.00 2.96
N VAL A 93 -5.42 -5.49 1.72
CA VAL A 93 -4.89 -4.16 1.36
C VAL A 93 -5.61 -3.04 2.09
N GLU A 94 -6.90 -3.21 2.37
CA GLU A 94 -7.70 -2.30 3.17
C GLU A 94 -7.15 -2.14 4.60
N VAL A 95 -6.63 -3.24 5.17
CA VAL A 95 -6.03 -3.26 6.51
C VAL A 95 -4.69 -2.54 6.46
N ASP A 96 -3.83 -2.90 5.50
CA ASP A 96 -2.52 -2.26 5.31
C ASP A 96 -2.65 -0.74 5.11
N LEU A 97 -3.59 -0.30 4.27
CA LEU A 97 -3.85 1.11 4.00
C LEU A 97 -4.26 1.87 5.26
N PHE A 98 -5.09 1.27 6.11
CA PHE A 98 -5.51 1.91 7.34
C PHE A 98 -4.40 1.94 8.38
N GLU A 99 -3.64 0.86 8.53
CA GLU A 99 -2.46 0.82 9.40
C GLU A 99 -1.45 1.91 9.01
N ALA A 100 -1.26 2.15 7.71
CA ALA A 100 -0.42 3.23 7.19
C ALA A 100 -1.01 4.65 7.43
N ALA A 101 -2.32 4.77 7.62
CA ALA A 101 -2.99 6.05 7.86
C ALA A 101 -2.88 6.55 9.31
N LEU A 102 -2.79 5.63 10.29
CA LEU A 102 -2.79 5.96 11.72
C LEU A 102 -1.71 6.95 12.15
N PRO A 103 -0.44 6.84 11.71
CA PRO A 103 0.61 7.76 12.13
C PRO A 103 0.35 9.22 11.72
N SER A 104 -0.49 9.44 10.70
CA SER A 104 -0.86 10.79 10.25
C SER A 104 -1.92 11.46 11.12
N ALA A 105 -2.60 10.70 11.98
CA ALA A 105 -3.63 11.20 12.87
C ALA A 105 -3.58 10.51 14.25
N PRO A 106 -2.47 10.62 14.99
CA PRO A 106 -2.28 9.92 16.28
C PRO A 106 -3.25 10.36 17.38
N GLN A 107 -3.87 11.53 17.23
CA GLN A 107 -4.86 12.07 18.17
C GLN A 107 -6.26 11.47 18.02
N VAL A 108 -6.51 10.68 16.97
CA VAL A 108 -7.84 10.18 16.65
C VAL A 108 -8.10 8.83 17.33
N ASP A 109 -9.12 8.79 18.18
CA ASP A 109 -9.54 7.61 18.93
C ASP A 109 -10.86 7.00 18.40
N VAL A 110 -11.64 7.78 17.66
CA VAL A 110 -12.91 7.32 17.05
C VAL A 110 -12.86 7.47 15.54
N TRP A 111 -13.02 6.36 14.82
CA TRP A 111 -13.04 6.32 13.36
C TRP A 111 -14.40 5.90 12.83
N THR A 112 -14.95 6.68 11.91
CA THR A 112 -16.18 6.33 11.19
C THR A 112 -15.85 5.88 9.78
N TRP A 113 -16.32 4.69 9.39
CA TRP A 113 -16.15 4.12 8.07
C TRP A 113 -17.27 4.54 7.11
N PRO A 114 -16.99 4.71 5.80
CA PRO A 114 -18.01 4.94 4.81
C PRO A 114 -18.82 3.65 4.57
N PRO A 115 -19.96 3.71 3.87
CA PRO A 115 -20.62 2.51 3.37
C PRO A 115 -19.64 1.69 2.53
N THR A 116 -19.37 0.44 2.95
CA THR A 116 -18.38 -0.42 2.30
C THR A 116 -19.02 -1.64 1.63
N THR A 117 -18.24 -2.30 0.78
CA THR A 117 -18.59 -3.64 0.30
C THR A 117 -18.43 -4.67 1.43
N PRO A 118 -19.04 -5.87 1.33
CA PRO A 118 -18.85 -6.93 2.32
C PRO A 118 -17.38 -7.26 2.60
N ASP A 119 -16.53 -7.23 1.57
CA ASP A 119 -15.08 -7.45 1.71
C ASP A 119 -14.42 -6.33 2.53
N GLY A 120 -14.79 -5.07 2.30
CA GLY A 120 -14.30 -3.93 3.07
C GLY A 120 -14.79 -3.93 4.52
N TYR A 121 -16.01 -4.40 4.76
CA TYR A 121 -16.53 -4.58 6.12
C TYR A 121 -15.79 -5.69 6.88
N ALA A 122 -15.46 -6.79 6.21
CA ALA A 122 -14.62 -7.84 6.79
C ALA A 122 -13.22 -7.31 7.16
N ALA A 123 -12.62 -6.47 6.31
CA ALA A 123 -11.36 -5.81 6.65
C ALA A 123 -11.48 -4.89 7.87
N LEU A 124 -12.56 -4.12 7.96
CA LEU A 124 -12.85 -3.27 9.12
C LEU A 124 -12.96 -4.09 10.42
N GLN A 125 -13.63 -5.24 10.40
CA GLN A 125 -13.68 -6.14 11.56
C GLN A 125 -12.29 -6.66 11.96
N ILE A 126 -11.42 -6.96 10.99
CA ILE A 126 -10.04 -7.37 11.26
C ILE A 126 -9.26 -6.23 11.94
N ILE A 127 -9.39 -5.00 11.42
CA ILE A 127 -8.75 -3.80 11.98
C ILE A 127 -9.25 -3.56 13.42
N ALA A 128 -10.56 -3.59 13.64
CA ALA A 128 -11.17 -3.37 14.95
C ALA A 128 -10.66 -4.36 16.01
N ARG A 129 -10.43 -5.62 15.62
CA ARG A 129 -9.86 -6.64 16.52
C ARG A 129 -8.38 -6.44 16.80
N ARG A 130 -7.61 -5.92 15.83
CA ARG A 130 -6.18 -5.62 16.01
C ARG A 130 -5.93 -4.38 16.87
N MET A 131 -6.90 -3.48 16.92
CA MET A 131 -6.79 -2.17 17.57
C MET A 131 -7.93 -1.97 18.58
N PRO A 132 -7.94 -2.71 19.70
CA PRO A 132 -9.04 -2.64 20.66
C PRO A 132 -9.20 -1.28 21.34
N ASP A 133 -8.12 -0.47 21.35
CA ASP A 133 -8.09 0.85 21.95
C ASP A 133 -8.73 1.93 21.06
N VAL A 134 -9.04 1.60 19.81
CA VAL A 134 -9.65 2.51 18.84
C VAL A 134 -11.12 2.12 18.63
N THR A 135 -12.01 3.11 18.64
CA THR A 135 -13.43 2.88 18.39
C THR A 135 -13.74 2.99 16.91
N PHE A 136 -14.19 1.90 16.30
CA PHE A 136 -14.63 1.86 14.91
C PHE A 136 -16.16 1.91 14.82
N LEU A 137 -16.68 2.87 14.07
CA LEU A 137 -18.10 3.02 13.76
C LEU A 137 -18.32 2.72 12.27
N ASP A 138 -19.38 2.00 11.95
CA ASP A 138 -19.84 1.81 10.57
C ASP A 138 -20.57 3.07 10.04
N ALA A 139 -21.04 2.99 8.80
CA ALA A 139 -21.76 4.09 8.16
C ALA A 139 -23.09 4.47 8.87
N ASN A 140 -23.64 3.57 9.68
CA ASN A 140 -24.86 3.79 10.45
C ASN A 140 -24.56 4.29 11.89
N GLY A 141 -23.28 4.49 12.23
CA GLY A 141 -22.87 4.84 13.59
C GLY A 141 -22.86 3.67 14.57
N THR A 142 -22.97 2.43 14.07
CA THR A 142 -22.92 1.22 14.89
C THR A 142 -21.47 0.84 15.14
N ARG A 143 -21.13 0.52 16.40
CA ARG A 143 -19.79 0.07 16.76
C ARG A 143 -19.48 -1.28 16.11
N VAL A 144 -18.32 -1.37 15.47
CA VAL A 144 -17.79 -2.61 14.91
C VAL A 144 -16.95 -3.35 15.97
N LEU A 145 -17.16 -4.66 16.07
CA LEU A 145 -16.54 -5.58 17.04
C LEU A 145 -15.80 -6.73 16.34
#